data_AF-A0A928GFW7-F1
#
_entry.id   AF-A0A928GFW7-F1
#
_cell.length_a   1.000
_cell.length_b   1.000
_cell.length_c   1.000
_cell.angle_alpha   90.00
_cell.angle_beta   90.00
_cell.angle_gamma   90.00
#
_symmetry.space_group_name_H-M   'P 1'
#
loop_
_entity.id
_entity.type
_entity.pdbx_description
1 polymer ?
#
loop_
_entity_poly.entity_id
_entity_poly.type
_entity_poly.pdbx_seq_one_letter_code
_entity_poly.pdbx_strand_id
1 'polypeptide(L)' 'MTAIQLNAEMLRNMSVIAEDENLLKRAVKYLRKLVAEKEDPTLFTKEEFFRRVDEAKKGPSYRLEEGETIEDLIARVG' A
#
# COMPACT_ATOMS: atom_id res chain seq x y z
N MET A 1 9.39 2.12 -22.88
CA MET A 1 10.70 2.53 -22.33
C MET A 1 11.43 1.32 -21.81
N THR A 2 12.75 1.26 -21.96
CA THR A 2 13.59 0.23 -21.33
C THR A 2 13.92 0.60 -19.89
N ALA A 3 14.40 -0.36 -19.09
CA ALA A 3 14.85 -0.12 -17.72
C ALA A 3 15.97 0.95 -17.66
N ILE A 4 16.85 0.97 -18.65
CA ILE A 4 17.94 1.96 -18.76
C ILE A 4 17.37 3.37 -18.97
N GLN A 5 16.37 3.51 -19.85
CA GLN A 5 15.72 4.80 -20.10
C GLN A 5 14.98 5.30 -18.85
N LEU A 6 14.29 4.42 -18.13
CA LEU A 6 13.63 4.76 -16.87
C LEU A 6 14.62 5.18 -15.78
N ASN A 7 15.76 4.49 -15.65
CA ASN A 7 16.80 4.86 -14.70
C ASN A 7 17.39 6.24 -15.00
N ALA A 8 17.68 6.53 -16.28
CA ALA A 8 18.19 7.83 -16.69
C ALA A 8 17.18 8.96 -16.40
N GLU A 9 15.90 8.72 -16.68
CA GLU A 9 14.83 9.67 -16.39
C GLU A 9 14.65 9.90 -14.88
N MET A 10 14.69 8.84 -14.07
CA MET A 10 14.63 8.95 -12.62
C MET A 10 15.76 9.83 -12.07
N LEU A 11 17.00 9.60 -12.50
CA LEU A 11 18.15 10.40 -12.08
C LEU A 11 18.00 11.88 -12.48
N ARG A 12 17.52 12.14 -13.71
CA ARG A 12 17.23 13.50 -14.17
C ARG A 12 16.12 14.19 -13.36
N ASN A 13 15.04 13.48 -13.06
CA ASN A 13 13.95 14.06 -12.26
C ASN A 13 14.39 14.33 -10.82
N MET A 14 15.24 13.47 -10.26
CA MET A 14 15.83 13.68 -8.93
C MET A 14 16.73 14.91 -8.89
N SER A 15 17.50 15.22 -9.94
CA SER A 15 18.31 16.44 -9.97
C SER A 15 17.44 17.71 -9.96
N VAL A 16 16.29 17.68 -10.65
CA VAL A 16 15.32 18.80 -10.62
C VAL A 16 14.68 18.95 -9.24
N ILE A 17 14.34 17.84 -8.59
CA ILE A 17 13.70 17.84 -7.27
C ILE A 17 14.68 18.25 -6.15
N ALA A 18 15.97 17.97 -6.29
CA ALA A 18 16.97 18.18 -5.24
C ALA A 18 17.14 19.65 -4.83
N GLU A 19 16.77 20.60 -5.69
CA GLU A 19 16.83 22.03 -5.41
C GLU A 19 15.68 22.51 -4.51
N ASP A 20 14.61 21.73 -4.36
CA ASP A 20 13.47 22.01 -3.48
C ASP A 20 13.39 21.01 -2.32
N GLU A 21 13.66 21.49 -1.11
CA GLU A 21 13.70 20.66 0.10
C GLU A 21 12.37 19.92 0.37
N ASN A 22 11.23 20.55 0.10
CA ASN A 22 9.92 19.96 0.36
C ASN A 22 9.62 18.83 -0.64
N LEU A 23 9.96 19.03 -1.91
CA LEU A 23 9.83 18.00 -2.94
C LEU A 23 10.81 16.84 -2.68
N LEU A 24 12.04 17.14 -2.28
CA LEU A 24 13.05 16.13 -1.95
C LEU A 24 12.61 15.26 -0.76
N LYS A 25 12.09 15.85 0.32
CA LYS A 25 11.54 15.10 1.46
C LYS A 25 10.44 14.14 1.05
N ARG A 26 9.54 14.57 0.16
CA ARG A 26 8.45 13.72 -0.36
C ARG A 26 9.02 12.58 -1.20
N ALA A 27 9.94 12.86 -2.11
CA ALA A 27 10.58 11.86 -2.97
C ALA A 27 11.28 10.78 -2.12
N VAL A 28 12.10 11.19 -1.14
CA VAL A 28 12.78 10.27 -0.21
C VAL A 28 11.79 9.41 0.58
N LYS A 29 10.69 9.99 1.06
CA LYS A 29 9.64 9.24 1.77
C LYS A 29 9.03 8.14 0.89
N TYR A 30 8.70 8.44 -0.36
CA TYR A 30 8.15 7.45 -1.29
C TYR A 30 9.16 6.37 -1.65
N LEU A 31 10.41 6.73 -1.94
CA LEU A 31 11.46 5.75 -2.23
C LEU A 31 11.69 4.79 -1.06
N ARG A 32 11.75 5.29 0.18
CA ARG A 32 11.83 4.45 1.38
C ARG A 32 10.65 3.50 1.50
N LYS A 33 9.44 3.98 1.21
CA LYS A 33 8.24 3.14 1.21
C LYS A 33 8.35 2.01 0.18
N LEU A 34 8.77 2.30 -1.05
CA LEU A 34 8.93 1.27 -2.09
C LEU A 34 9.99 0.23 -1.75
N VAL A 35 11.09 0.65 -1.10
CA VAL A 35 12.13 -0.28 -0.61
C VAL A 35 11.55 -1.18 0.48
N ALA A 36 10.86 -0.61 1.47
CA ALA A 36 10.22 -1.39 2.52
C ALA A 36 9.17 -2.36 1.95
N GLU A 37 8.35 -1.93 1.00
CA GLU A 37 7.37 -2.80 0.33
C GLU A 37 8.01 -3.97 -0.41
N LYS A 38 9.18 -3.76 -1.00
CA LYS A 38 9.94 -4.83 -1.68
C LYS A 38 10.52 -5.84 -0.69
N GLU A 39 10.85 -5.41 0.52
CA GLU A 39 11.51 -6.23 1.54
C GLU A 39 10.53 -6.86 2.54
N ASP A 40 9.27 -6.43 2.57
CA ASP A 40 8.26 -6.92 3.51
C ASP A 40 7.54 -8.17 2.95
N PRO A 41 7.80 -9.37 3.49
CA PRO A 41 7.17 -10.60 3.02
C PRO A 41 5.72 -10.74 3.48
N THR A 42 5.22 -9.84 4.33
CA THR A 42 3.86 -9.90 4.89
C THR A 42 2.83 -9.16 4.02
N LEU A 43 3.28 -8.37 3.05
CA LEU A 43 2.41 -7.65 2.13
C LEU A 43 1.81 -8.57 1.08
N PHE A 44 0.51 -8.42 0.83
CA PHE A 44 -0.14 -9.04 -0.32
C PHE A 44 0.30 -8.35 -1.60
N THR A 45 0.49 -9.14 -2.65
CA THR A 45 0.45 -8.61 -4.01
C THR A 45 -0.94 -8.03 -4.30
N LYS A 46 -1.03 -7.15 -5.30
CA LYS A 46 -2.29 -6.55 -5.72
C LYS A 46 -3.31 -7.63 -6.08
N GLU A 47 -2.86 -8.65 -6.80
CA GLU A 47 -3.67 -9.78 -7.24
C GLU A 47 -4.20 -10.59 -6.05
N GLU A 48 -3.37 -10.87 -5.05
CA GLU A 48 -3.77 -11.58 -3.83
C GLU A 48 -4.77 -10.78 -3.00
N PHE A 49 -4.58 -9.46 -2.90
CA PHE A 49 -5.51 -8.57 -2.21
C PHE A 49 -6.90 -8.65 -2.86
N PHE A 50 -6.99 -8.46 -4.18
CA PHE A 50 -8.29 -8.49 -4.86
C PHE A 50 -8.93 -9.89 -4.85
N ARG A 51 -8.14 -10.96 -4.95
CA ARG A 51 -8.66 -12.33 -4.79
C ARG A 51 -9.31 -12.51 -3.42
N ARG A 52 -8.64 -12.07 -2.34
CA ARG A 52 -9.19 -12.13 -0.98
C ARG A 52 -10.46 -11.29 -0.81
N VAL A 53 -10.50 -10.11 -1.41
CA VAL A 53 -11.70 -9.26 -1.43
C VAL A 53 -12.86 -9.97 -2.12
N ASP A 54 -12.62 -10.61 -3.27
CA ASP A 54 -13.66 -11.32 -4.01
C ASP A 54 -14.11 -12.61 -3.31
N GLU A 55 -13.23 -13.29 -2.59
CA GLU A 55 -13.59 -14.39 -1.70
C GLU A 55 -14.44 -13.91 -0.53
N ALA A 56 -14.06 -12.80 0.12
CA ALA A 56 -14.79 -12.23 1.25
C ALA A 56 -16.22 -11.80 0.86
N LYS A 57 -16.42 -11.26 -0.36
CA LYS A 57 -17.75 -10.91 -0.88
C LYS A 57 -18.70 -12.11 -1.01
N LYS A 58 -18.17 -13.33 -1.14
CA LYS A 58 -18.97 -14.56 -1.23
C LYS A 58 -19.36 -15.10 0.15
N GLY A 59 -18.67 -14.65 1.20
CA GLY A 59 -18.92 -15.04 2.57
C GLY A 59 -20.05 -14.25 3.22
N PRO A 60 -20.42 -14.63 4.45
CA PRO A 60 -21.35 -13.84 5.26
C PRO A 60 -20.76 -12.46 5.53
N SER A 61 -21.61 -11.44 5.46
CA SER A 61 -21.26 -10.09 5.89
C SER A 61 -21.97 -9.78 7.20
N TYR A 62 -21.22 -9.23 8.15
CA TYR A 62 -21.75 -8.86 9.45
C TYR A 62 -21.66 -7.35 9.61
N ARG A 63 -22.66 -6.77 10.27
CA ARG A 63 -22.70 -5.35 10.61
C ARG A 63 -22.66 -5.20 12.12
N LEU A 64 -21.99 -4.13 12.55
CA LEU A 64 -22.05 -3.66 13.93
C LEU A 64 -23.46 -3.21 14.25
N GLU A 65 -23.97 -3.65 15.39
CA GLU A 65 -25.19 -3.15 15.99
C GLU A 65 -24.92 -1.84 16.75
N GLU A 66 -26.00 -1.13 17.11
CA GLU A 66 -25.87 0.16 17.79
C GLU A 66 -25.24 -0.03 19.18
N GLY A 67 -24.12 0.66 19.42
CA GLY A 67 -23.36 0.55 20.67
C GLY A 67 -22.41 -0.66 20.75
N GLU A 68 -22.36 -1.51 19.72
CA GLU A 68 -21.49 -2.69 19.66
C GLU A 68 -20.05 -2.31 19.24
N THR A 69 -19.05 -2.90 19.89
CA THR A 69 -17.63 -2.77 19.48
C THR A 69 -17.23 -3.84 18.46
N ILE A 70 -16.05 -3.69 17.84
CA ILE A 70 -15.52 -4.70 16.92
C ILE A 70 -15.25 -6.02 17.68
N GLU A 71 -14.78 -5.92 18.92
CA GLU A 71 -14.56 -7.07 19.79
C GLU A 71 -15.86 -7.82 20.10
N ASP A 72 -16.94 -7.08 20.39
CA ASP A 72 -18.27 -7.66 20.63
C ASP A 72 -18.81 -8.37 19.38
N LEU A 73 -18.65 -7.75 18.21
CA LEU A 73 -19.00 -8.35 16.93
C LEU A 73 -18.26 -9.67 16.70
N ILE A 74 -16.94 -9.68 16.90
CA ILE A 74 -16.11 -10.88 16.73
C ILE A 74 -16.58 -11.99 17.70
N ALA A 75 -16.89 -11.66 18.95
CA ALA A 75 -17.41 -12.62 19.92
C ALA A 75 -18.80 -13.18 19.54
N ARG A 76 -19.61 -12.40 18.82
CA ARG A 76 -20.96 -12.81 18.37
C ARG A 76 -20.95 -13.68 17.12
N VAL A 77 -19.98 -13.48 16.21
CA VAL A 77 -19.97 -14.14 14.89
C VAL A 77 -18.83 -15.13 14.68
N GLY A 78 -17.83 -15.15 15.55
CA GLY A 78 -16.68 -16.06 15.55
C GLY A 78 -16.91 -17.33 16.34
#